data_AF-A0ABD1CSG4-F1
#
_entry.id   AF-A0ABD1CSG4-F1
#
_cell.length_a   1.000
_cell.length_b   1.000
_cell.length_c   1.000
_cell.angle_alpha   90.00
_cell.angle_beta   90.00
_cell.angle_gamma   90.00
#
_symmetry.space_group_name_H-M   'P 1'
#
loop_
_entity.id
_entity.type
_entity.pdbx_description
1 polymer ?
#
loop_
_entity_poly.entity_id
_entity_poly.type
_entity_poly.pdbx_seq_one_letter_code
_entity_poly.pdbx_strand_id
1 'polypeptide(L)'
;MTTTRVIMSFPWGSSNGTKDSSDKHKCDPILSDTGVTEAVMKVARKELREDKAIREQSLEQMREWLRQNKDIENVRTDDIFLLKFLRTKKFSVFMAQQMLLKYLNLRKIHMHLMCDLDFLSPNLNKLINSGYMFSSPVRDKHGRRVIIGFAQNFNPAEHTSADMSRVNFITYETLQEDPQNQILGFTHIGDFKGITTAHVSCWNPTEFLRMMKWGEQSVPMRHKEVHLVNVPSAVKYVIEASKSITSKKMRDRLQVHVTVQDLCKKVDTACLPKELGGQIPMVDMIESWKQELAAKRNTLLALDNMKILSDRSIISRNGTDRNNNNSGTTPGLETMTGNFRKLEKIKAAGANFQESPVNSTTIMYTSARTGAVCSSKRLRSPIFRSNSQTSEYDVEAAAGERTPLLFTAKISGVESVDEHRHRQLPSAHATALFGILALTLFLLVGIIIAVYLLLLQVPRPWPVSHPFYLVERQMWWPYSEPLQASPLNKSSVLNVILLHTRSEPCRDQSSCTQFVKQVQNDTWTRTGAHIPYNFLIGGDGKTYEGRGWKAQHGFPDLPGRNDTIVVGIIGTYSDRHPDAVMYAEVKALLTESIRRFYLLPGYKLYGVVNGSQPENDGKALYAELQHLKHWRGLINV
;
A
#
# COMPACT_ATOMS: atom_id res chain seq x y z
N MET A 1 25.17 -29.28 3.97
CA MET A 1 24.18 -29.92 4.86
C MET A 1 23.08 -30.53 4.02
N THR A 2 22.62 -31.73 4.35
CA THR A 2 21.68 -32.49 3.52
C THR A 2 20.25 -32.01 3.77
N THR A 3 19.60 -31.41 2.77
CA THR A 3 18.22 -30.91 2.90
C THR A 3 17.23 -32.07 2.81
N THR A 4 16.96 -32.73 3.94
CA THR A 4 16.00 -33.85 4.02
C THR A 4 14.64 -33.42 3.48
N ARG A 5 14.25 -33.97 2.33
CA ARG A 5 12.90 -33.81 1.79
C ARG A 5 11.95 -34.77 2.48
N VAL A 6 11.04 -34.22 3.27
CA VAL A 6 9.81 -34.94 3.65
C VAL A 6 8.94 -35.02 2.39
N ILE A 7 8.97 -36.16 1.70
CA ILE A 7 8.02 -36.45 0.62
C ILE A 7 6.71 -36.85 1.31
N MET A 8 5.81 -35.88 1.50
CA MET A 8 4.51 -36.12 2.11
C MET A 8 3.60 -36.83 1.09
N SER A 9 3.45 -38.15 1.25
CA SER A 9 2.54 -38.96 0.46
C SER A 9 1.10 -38.77 0.93
N PHE A 10 0.40 -37.78 0.38
CA PHE A 10 -1.01 -37.53 0.70
C PHE A 10 -1.93 -38.57 0.02
N PRO A 11 -3.01 -39.06 0.69
CA PRO A 11 -3.92 -40.08 0.14
C PRO A 11 -4.62 -39.68 -1.17
N TRP A 12 -4.67 -38.39 -1.46
CA TRP A 12 -5.45 -37.79 -2.55
C TRP A 12 -4.70 -37.72 -3.90
N GLY A 13 -3.67 -38.55 -4.08
CA GLY A 13 -3.01 -38.73 -5.37
C GLY A 13 -3.95 -39.37 -6.40
N SER A 14 -4.03 -38.79 -7.60
CA SER A 14 -5.12 -39.04 -8.57
C SER A 14 -5.26 -40.51 -9.00
N SER A 15 -6.30 -41.19 -8.50
CA SER A 15 -6.71 -42.53 -8.92
C SER A 15 -7.63 -42.51 -10.15
N ASN A 16 -7.10 -42.14 -11.33
CA ASN A 16 -7.84 -42.29 -12.58
C ASN A 16 -7.72 -43.75 -13.07
N GLY A 17 -8.78 -44.53 -12.84
CA GLY A 17 -8.84 -45.94 -13.21
C GLY A 17 -9.22 -46.17 -14.67
N THR A 18 -8.25 -46.51 -15.50
CA THR A 18 -8.45 -47.42 -16.64
C THR A 18 -7.67 -48.69 -16.33
N LYS A 19 -8.38 -49.83 -16.20
CA LYS A 19 -7.73 -51.14 -16.14
C LYS A 19 -7.16 -51.47 -17.51
N ASP A 20 -5.86 -51.27 -17.68
CA ASP A 20 -5.11 -51.96 -18.71
C ASP A 20 -3.84 -52.55 -18.09
N SER A 21 -3.49 -53.79 -18.48
CA SER A 21 -2.75 -54.72 -17.61
C SER A 21 -1.31 -54.99 -18.06
N SER A 22 -0.67 -54.01 -18.70
CA SER A 22 0.71 -54.14 -19.16
C SER A 22 1.46 -52.81 -19.22
N ASP A 23 1.93 -52.28 -18.07
CA ASP A 23 3.17 -51.48 -18.06
C ASP A 23 3.81 -51.36 -16.66
N LYS A 24 4.61 -52.37 -16.28
CA LYS A 24 5.62 -52.20 -15.23
C LYS A 24 6.87 -51.58 -15.87
N HIS A 25 7.01 -50.24 -15.86
CA HIS A 25 8.29 -49.49 -15.92
C HIS A 25 8.06 -47.96 -15.94
N LYS A 26 7.23 -47.42 -15.03
CA LYS A 26 7.01 -45.97 -14.94
C LYS A 26 8.03 -45.33 -13.98
N CYS A 27 9.23 -45.07 -14.49
CA CYS A 27 10.34 -44.48 -13.73
C CYS A 27 9.94 -43.15 -13.08
N ASP A 28 10.39 -42.92 -11.84
CA ASP A 28 10.25 -41.63 -11.17
C ASP A 28 10.89 -40.50 -12.00
N PRO A 29 10.27 -39.31 -12.05
CA PRO A 29 10.76 -38.21 -12.88
C PRO A 29 12.10 -37.70 -12.34
N ILE A 30 13.18 -38.00 -13.07
CA ILE A 30 14.57 -37.66 -12.72
C ILE A 30 14.65 -36.21 -12.24
N LEU A 31 14.96 -36.05 -10.95
CA LEU A 31 15.16 -34.76 -10.32
C LEU A 31 16.52 -34.19 -10.78
N SER A 32 16.52 -32.94 -11.22
CA SER A 32 17.77 -32.24 -11.53
C SER A 32 18.58 -31.94 -10.26
N ASP A 33 19.81 -31.45 -10.43
CA ASP A 33 20.68 -30.99 -9.33
C ASP A 33 20.03 -29.94 -8.40
N THR A 34 19.02 -29.22 -8.88
CA THR A 34 18.19 -28.28 -8.09
C THR A 34 17.09 -28.93 -7.24
N GLY A 35 16.83 -30.23 -7.40
CA GLY A 35 15.67 -30.91 -6.85
C GLY A 35 14.33 -30.61 -7.53
N VAL A 36 14.26 -29.85 -8.63
CA VAL A 36 13.03 -29.76 -9.45
C VAL A 36 13.13 -30.58 -10.74
N THR A 37 11.99 -30.94 -11.31
CA THR A 37 11.93 -31.71 -12.56
C THR A 37 12.35 -30.87 -13.77
N GLU A 38 12.82 -31.52 -14.82
CA GLU A 38 13.32 -30.84 -16.02
C GLU A 38 12.22 -30.01 -16.75
N ALA A 39 10.94 -30.38 -16.59
CA ALA A 39 9.81 -29.57 -17.05
C ALA A 39 9.73 -28.21 -16.33
N VAL A 40 10.00 -28.18 -15.02
CA VAL A 40 10.06 -26.94 -14.23
C VAL A 40 11.32 -26.13 -14.58
N MET A 41 12.46 -26.80 -14.81
CA MET A 41 13.68 -26.14 -15.30
C MET A 41 13.51 -25.50 -16.69
N LYS A 42 12.70 -26.10 -17.58
CA LYS A 42 12.32 -25.49 -18.86
C LYS A 42 11.54 -24.18 -18.68
N VAL A 43 10.70 -24.08 -17.65
CA VAL A 43 10.04 -22.82 -17.25
C VAL A 43 11.03 -21.84 -16.63
N ALA A 44 11.97 -22.30 -15.81
CA ALA A 44 13.01 -21.46 -15.20
C ALA A 44 13.89 -20.78 -16.26
N ARG A 45 14.42 -21.55 -17.22
CA ARG A 45 15.18 -21.03 -18.37
C ARG A 45 14.36 -20.01 -19.18
N LYS A 46 13.09 -20.31 -19.48
CA LYS A 46 12.22 -19.46 -20.33
C LYS A 46 11.70 -18.18 -19.64
N GLU A 47 11.17 -18.27 -18.41
CA GLU A 47 10.57 -17.11 -17.71
C GLU A 47 11.60 -16.28 -16.94
N LEU A 48 12.67 -16.90 -16.42
CA LEU A 48 13.59 -16.32 -15.44
C LEU A 48 15.01 -16.08 -15.97
N ARG A 49 15.40 -16.72 -17.10
CA ARG A 49 16.79 -16.82 -17.57
C ARG A 49 17.69 -17.64 -16.63
N GLU A 50 17.14 -18.66 -15.99
CA GLU A 50 17.87 -19.53 -15.05
C GLU A 50 18.43 -20.78 -15.75
N ASP A 51 19.71 -20.75 -16.13
CA ASP A 51 20.51 -21.96 -16.37
C ASP A 51 21.51 -22.20 -15.22
N LYS A 52 22.31 -23.26 -15.33
CA LYS A 52 23.26 -23.68 -14.28
C LYS A 52 24.36 -22.65 -14.03
N ALA A 53 25.03 -22.19 -15.10
CA ALA A 53 26.15 -21.25 -14.99
C ALA A 53 25.68 -19.88 -14.48
N ILE A 54 24.55 -19.37 -15.00
CA ILE A 54 23.95 -18.12 -14.50
C ILE A 54 23.55 -18.26 -13.03
N ARG A 55 23.02 -19.41 -12.61
CA ARG A 55 22.66 -19.67 -11.21
C ARG A 55 23.87 -19.64 -10.29
N GLU A 56 24.90 -20.43 -10.60
CA GLU A 56 26.12 -20.56 -9.79
C GLU A 56 26.85 -19.21 -9.68
N GLN A 57 27.03 -18.51 -10.81
CA GLN A 57 27.65 -17.18 -10.85
C GLN A 57 26.83 -16.14 -10.06
N SER A 58 25.51 -16.14 -10.19
CA SER A 58 24.64 -15.18 -9.49
C SER A 58 24.58 -15.45 -7.98
N LEU A 59 24.65 -16.71 -7.56
CA LEU A 59 24.72 -17.08 -6.15
C LEU A 59 26.02 -16.60 -5.51
N GLU A 60 27.15 -16.78 -6.18
CA GLU A 60 28.43 -16.30 -5.62
C GLU A 60 28.52 -14.77 -5.60
N GLN A 61 28.02 -14.07 -6.63
CA GLN A 61 27.91 -12.61 -6.60
C GLN A 61 26.99 -12.11 -5.47
N MET A 62 25.92 -12.83 -5.14
CA MET A 62 25.09 -12.53 -3.97
C MET A 62 25.85 -12.78 -2.66
N ARG A 63 26.64 -13.85 -2.56
CA ARG A 63 27.43 -14.18 -1.36
C ARG A 63 28.56 -13.21 -1.09
N GLU A 64 29.36 -12.87 -2.11
CA GLU A 64 30.43 -11.89 -1.98
C GLU A 64 29.88 -10.51 -1.62
N TRP A 65 28.78 -10.08 -2.24
CA TRP A 65 28.11 -8.85 -1.84
C TRP A 65 27.61 -8.87 -0.39
N LEU A 66 27.01 -9.98 0.07
CA LEU A 66 26.59 -10.12 1.47
C LEU A 66 27.79 -10.11 2.44
N ARG A 67 28.94 -10.67 2.03
CA ARG A 67 30.21 -10.70 2.78
C ARG A 67 30.85 -9.31 2.92
N GLN A 68 30.74 -8.47 1.89
CA GLN A 68 31.29 -7.11 1.88
C GLN A 68 30.37 -6.06 2.51
N ASN A 69 29.05 -6.30 2.54
CA ASN A 69 28.05 -5.29 2.90
C ASN A 69 27.94 -5.07 4.42
N LYS A 70 28.49 -3.95 4.89
CA LYS A 70 28.50 -3.52 6.29
C LYS A 70 27.14 -2.98 6.80
N ASP A 71 26.11 -2.93 5.96
CA ASP A 71 24.77 -2.43 6.33
C ASP A 71 23.82 -3.51 6.86
N ILE A 72 24.28 -4.76 6.97
CA ILE A 72 23.44 -5.93 7.28
C ILE A 72 24.16 -6.89 8.24
N GLU A 73 23.39 -7.74 8.94
CA GLU A 73 23.91 -8.70 9.93
C GLU A 73 23.16 -10.04 9.84
N ASN A 74 23.88 -11.16 9.99
CA ASN A 74 23.37 -12.54 10.07
C ASN A 74 22.39 -12.97 8.95
N VAL A 75 22.47 -12.37 7.76
CA VAL A 75 21.60 -12.69 6.63
C VAL A 75 21.86 -14.11 6.11
N ARG A 76 20.80 -14.89 5.85
CA ARG A 76 20.90 -16.24 5.25
C ARG A 76 21.62 -16.22 3.89
N THR A 77 22.48 -17.20 3.66
CA THR A 77 23.33 -17.32 2.45
C THR A 77 23.15 -18.65 1.69
N ASP A 78 22.18 -19.48 2.08
CA ASP A 78 21.83 -20.73 1.39
C ASP A 78 21.17 -20.47 0.03
N ASP A 79 21.27 -21.47 -0.85
CA ASP A 79 20.70 -21.40 -2.21
C ASP A 79 19.21 -21.12 -2.19
N ILE A 80 18.43 -21.77 -1.31
CA ILE A 80 16.97 -21.62 -1.28
C ILE A 80 16.59 -20.18 -0.95
N PHE A 81 17.26 -19.55 0.02
CA PHE A 81 17.07 -18.14 0.35
C PHE A 81 17.48 -17.21 -0.79
N LEU A 82 18.70 -17.33 -1.31
CA LEU A 82 19.20 -16.37 -2.31
C LEU A 82 18.45 -16.50 -3.65
N LEU A 83 18.04 -17.72 -4.01
CA LEU A 83 17.28 -17.97 -5.24
C LEU A 83 15.88 -17.35 -5.21
N LYS A 84 15.20 -17.19 -4.06
CA LYS A 84 13.86 -16.55 -4.04
C LYS A 84 13.92 -15.09 -4.50
N PHE A 85 15.02 -14.38 -4.19
CA PHE A 85 15.27 -13.03 -4.70
C PHE A 85 15.72 -13.03 -6.17
N LEU A 86 16.72 -13.86 -6.54
CA LEU A 86 17.25 -13.94 -7.90
C LEU A 86 16.17 -14.33 -8.93
N ARG A 87 15.37 -15.37 -8.65
CA ARG A 87 14.26 -15.84 -9.49
C ARG A 87 13.20 -14.77 -9.68
N THR A 88 12.80 -14.08 -8.60
CA THR A 88 11.80 -13.00 -8.67
C THR A 88 12.30 -11.78 -9.46
N LYS A 89 13.62 -11.57 -9.54
CA LYS A 89 14.25 -10.52 -10.35
C LYS A 89 14.88 -11.01 -11.66
N LYS A 90 14.57 -12.24 -12.10
CA LYS A 90 15.06 -12.86 -13.35
C LYS A 90 16.58 -12.81 -13.51
N PHE A 91 17.29 -13.18 -12.43
CA PHE A 91 18.75 -13.23 -12.33
C PHE A 91 19.47 -11.89 -12.62
N SER A 92 18.75 -10.76 -12.51
CA SER A 92 19.39 -9.45 -12.32
C SER A 92 19.87 -9.34 -10.88
N VAL A 93 21.14 -9.69 -10.63
CA VAL A 93 21.77 -9.72 -9.30
C VAL A 93 21.57 -8.40 -8.55
N PHE A 94 21.91 -7.26 -9.15
CA PHE A 94 21.70 -5.94 -8.57
C PHE A 94 20.26 -5.67 -8.12
N MET A 95 19.27 -6.07 -8.93
CA MET A 95 17.86 -5.92 -8.57
C MET A 95 17.42 -6.89 -7.46
N ALA A 96 18.09 -8.04 -7.31
CA ALA A 96 17.89 -9.00 -6.23
C ALA A 96 18.52 -8.51 -4.91
N GLN A 97 19.74 -7.97 -4.95
CA GLN A 97 20.38 -7.27 -3.82
C GLN A 97 19.46 -6.14 -3.29
N GLN A 98 19.00 -5.27 -4.19
CA GLN A 98 18.04 -4.19 -3.87
C GLN A 98 16.68 -4.70 -3.36
N MET A 99 16.29 -5.93 -3.67
CA MET A 99 15.07 -6.55 -3.11
C MET A 99 15.32 -7.13 -1.71
N LEU A 100 16.48 -7.75 -1.50
CA LEU A 100 16.88 -8.30 -0.21
C LEU A 100 17.00 -7.19 0.85
N LEU A 101 17.63 -6.06 0.52
CA LEU A 101 17.67 -4.92 1.44
C LEU A 101 16.27 -4.37 1.77
N LYS A 102 15.40 -4.25 0.76
CA LYS A 102 14.00 -3.80 0.95
C LYS A 102 13.18 -4.79 1.77
N TYR A 103 13.43 -6.09 1.61
CA TYR A 103 12.85 -7.16 2.43
C TYR A 103 13.28 -7.05 3.89
N LEU A 104 14.58 -6.89 4.17
CA LEU A 104 15.07 -6.69 5.54
C LEU A 104 14.53 -5.40 6.16
N ASN A 105 14.41 -4.31 5.38
CA ASN A 105 13.84 -3.06 5.88
C ASN A 105 12.33 -3.18 6.14
N LEU A 106 11.61 -3.95 5.32
CA LEU A 106 10.20 -4.29 5.58
C LEU A 106 10.05 -5.03 6.91
N ARG A 107 10.92 -6.03 7.19
CA ARG A 107 10.96 -6.72 8.50
C ARG A 107 11.25 -5.74 9.64
N LYS A 108 12.29 -4.89 9.51
CA LYS A 108 12.70 -3.91 10.53
C LYS A 108 11.62 -2.88 10.86
N ILE A 109 10.90 -2.37 9.87
CA ILE A 109 9.87 -1.34 10.06
C ILE A 109 8.54 -1.96 10.53
N HIS A 110 8.23 -3.18 10.10
CA HIS A 110 6.98 -3.89 10.43
C HIS A 110 7.20 -5.15 11.26
N MET A 111 8.12 -5.12 12.25
CA MET A 111 8.43 -6.27 13.11
C MET A 111 7.17 -6.88 13.75
N HIS A 112 6.24 -6.04 14.21
CA HIS A 112 4.96 -6.46 14.79
C HIS A 112 4.03 -7.23 13.82
N LEU A 113 4.32 -7.22 12.51
CA LEU A 113 3.58 -7.94 11.47
C LEU A 113 4.38 -9.12 10.85
N MET A 114 5.72 -9.11 11.01
CA MET A 114 6.65 -9.97 10.25
C MET A 114 7.63 -10.79 11.10
N CYS A 115 7.76 -10.48 12.39
CA CYS A 115 8.57 -11.21 13.37
C CYS A 115 7.68 -11.99 14.33
N ASP A 116 8.26 -13.00 15.00
CA ASP A 116 7.53 -14.00 15.79
C ASP A 116 6.48 -14.71 14.92
N LEU A 117 7.00 -15.41 13.91
CA LEU A 117 6.25 -16.19 12.92
C LEU A 117 6.06 -17.65 13.36
N ASP A 118 5.63 -17.87 14.60
CA ASP A 118 5.32 -19.21 15.11
C ASP A 118 3.84 -19.57 14.92
N PHE A 119 3.57 -20.58 14.09
CA PHE A 119 2.21 -21.09 13.92
C PHE A 119 1.66 -21.81 15.17
N LEU A 120 2.49 -22.10 16.17
CA LEU A 120 2.07 -22.64 17.47
C LEU A 120 1.65 -21.55 18.48
N SER A 121 1.94 -20.26 18.23
CA SER A 121 1.48 -19.17 19.09
C SER A 121 -0.07 -19.18 19.16
N PRO A 122 -0.70 -19.18 20.36
CA PRO A 122 -2.12 -19.58 20.51
C PRO A 122 -3.10 -18.85 19.58
N ASN A 123 -2.96 -17.52 19.42
CA ASN A 123 -3.80 -16.72 18.53
C ASN A 123 -3.64 -17.13 17.06
N LEU A 124 -2.39 -17.35 16.61
CA LEU A 124 -2.09 -17.73 15.23
C LEU A 124 -2.52 -19.17 14.94
N ASN A 125 -2.32 -20.07 15.91
CA ASN A 125 -2.77 -21.46 15.82
C ASN A 125 -4.30 -21.55 15.71
N LYS A 126 -5.03 -20.81 16.56
CA LYS A 126 -6.50 -20.72 16.50
C LYS A 126 -6.97 -20.19 15.14
N LEU A 127 -6.33 -19.13 14.62
CA LEU A 127 -6.69 -18.52 13.34
C LEU A 127 -6.36 -19.41 12.12
N ILE A 128 -5.34 -20.26 12.22
CA ILE A 128 -5.04 -21.28 11.19
C ILE A 128 -6.05 -22.42 11.27
N ASN A 129 -6.35 -22.93 12.48
CA ASN A 129 -7.33 -24.00 12.69
C ASN A 129 -8.77 -23.59 12.32
N SER A 130 -9.13 -22.30 12.38
CA SER A 130 -10.44 -21.82 11.89
C SER A 130 -10.56 -21.85 10.37
N GLY A 131 -9.46 -22.05 9.64
CA GLY A 131 -9.43 -22.01 8.18
C GLY A 131 -9.45 -20.60 7.60
N TYR A 132 -8.91 -19.60 8.30
CA TYR A 132 -8.73 -18.25 7.73
C TYR A 132 -7.80 -18.27 6.50
N MET A 133 -6.67 -18.96 6.59
CA MET A 133 -5.73 -19.10 5.47
C MET A 133 -4.92 -20.40 5.57
N PHE A 134 -4.83 -21.13 4.45
CA PHE A 134 -4.05 -22.34 4.29
C PHE A 134 -3.56 -22.49 2.85
N SER A 135 -2.77 -23.52 2.57
CA SER A 135 -2.34 -23.85 1.20
C SER A 135 -2.90 -25.21 0.78
N SER A 136 -3.42 -25.30 -0.45
CA SER A 136 -3.99 -26.55 -0.96
C SER A 136 -2.86 -27.56 -1.23
N PRO A 137 -2.99 -28.83 -0.78
CA PRO A 137 -2.01 -29.87 -1.08
C PRO A 137 -1.84 -30.08 -2.60
N VAL A 138 -2.94 -29.93 -3.35
CA VAL A 138 -2.97 -30.06 -4.80
C VAL A 138 -2.55 -28.74 -5.48
N ARG A 139 -1.63 -28.85 -6.44
CA ARG A 139 -1.20 -27.74 -7.30
C ARG A 139 -2.20 -27.54 -8.44
N ASP A 140 -2.29 -26.31 -8.96
CA ASP A 140 -3.15 -26.08 -10.13
C ASP A 140 -2.57 -26.67 -11.43
N LYS A 141 -3.36 -26.62 -12.51
CA LYS A 141 -3.01 -27.07 -13.88
C LYS A 141 -1.73 -26.47 -14.48
N HIS A 142 -1.10 -25.49 -13.84
CA HIS A 142 0.19 -24.91 -14.23
C HIS A 142 1.33 -25.25 -13.22
N GLY A 143 1.09 -26.19 -12.31
CA GLY A 143 2.00 -26.63 -11.25
C GLY A 143 2.19 -25.61 -10.12
N ARG A 144 1.45 -24.50 -10.14
CA ARG A 144 1.56 -23.41 -9.17
C ARG A 144 0.94 -23.85 -7.84
N ARG A 145 1.49 -23.37 -6.74
CA ARG A 145 0.92 -23.64 -5.41
C ARG A 145 -0.24 -22.69 -5.15
N VAL A 146 -1.32 -23.24 -4.60
CA VAL A 146 -2.57 -22.52 -4.38
C VAL A 146 -2.67 -22.12 -2.90
N ILE A 147 -2.93 -20.85 -2.65
CA ILE A 147 -3.11 -20.26 -1.32
C ILE A 147 -4.58 -19.85 -1.22
N ILE A 148 -5.28 -20.36 -0.21
CA ILE A 148 -6.73 -20.24 -0.06
C ILE A 148 -7.03 -19.61 1.29
N GLY A 149 -7.99 -18.69 1.32
CA GLY A 149 -8.45 -18.11 2.58
C GLY A 149 -9.93 -17.71 2.56
N PHE A 150 -10.55 -17.76 3.72
CA PHE A 150 -11.97 -17.46 3.95
C PHE A 150 -12.08 -16.31 4.95
N ALA A 151 -12.57 -15.16 4.50
CA ALA A 151 -12.62 -13.96 5.32
C ALA A 151 -13.56 -14.11 6.54
N GLN A 152 -14.69 -14.80 6.38
CA GLN A 152 -15.60 -15.19 7.48
C GLN A 152 -14.94 -15.98 8.62
N ASN A 153 -13.79 -16.61 8.40
CA ASN A 153 -13.11 -17.44 9.40
C ASN A 153 -12.08 -16.64 10.23
N PHE A 154 -11.92 -15.34 9.96
CA PHE A 154 -11.23 -14.37 10.82
C PHE A 154 -12.26 -13.69 11.73
N ASN A 155 -12.00 -13.64 13.04
CA ASN A 155 -12.86 -12.96 14.01
C ASN A 155 -12.25 -11.63 14.48
N PRO A 156 -12.78 -10.45 14.05
CA PRO A 156 -12.28 -9.13 14.46
C PRO A 156 -12.29 -8.84 15.96
N ALA A 157 -13.05 -9.59 16.75
CA ALA A 157 -13.10 -9.43 18.22
C ALA A 157 -12.02 -10.23 18.97
N GLU A 158 -11.40 -11.23 18.30
CA GLU A 158 -10.42 -12.15 18.91
C GLU A 158 -9.03 -12.05 18.26
N HIS A 159 -8.95 -11.56 17.02
CA HIS A 159 -7.73 -11.50 16.24
C HIS A 159 -7.48 -10.09 15.71
N THR A 160 -6.23 -9.67 15.76
CA THR A 160 -5.78 -8.36 15.28
C THR A 160 -5.34 -8.41 13.81
N SER A 161 -5.16 -7.23 13.21
CA SER A 161 -4.46 -7.10 11.91
C SER A 161 -3.01 -7.60 11.95
N ALA A 162 -2.36 -7.60 13.12
CA ALA A 162 -1.04 -8.19 13.30
C ALA A 162 -1.07 -9.72 13.23
N ASP A 163 -2.04 -10.37 13.89
CA ASP A 163 -2.25 -11.82 13.77
C ASP A 163 -2.54 -12.21 12.31
N MET A 164 -3.41 -11.43 11.65
CA MET A 164 -3.75 -11.59 10.23
C MET A 164 -2.51 -11.52 9.32
N SER A 165 -1.64 -10.52 9.54
CA SER A 165 -0.36 -10.39 8.80
C SER A 165 0.62 -11.51 9.11
N ARG A 166 0.75 -11.93 10.36
CA ARG A 166 1.65 -13.03 10.75
C ARG A 166 1.26 -14.34 10.09
N VAL A 167 -0.03 -14.71 10.06
CA VAL A 167 -0.50 -15.91 9.33
C VAL A 167 -0.22 -15.81 7.81
N ASN A 168 -0.37 -14.62 7.22
CA ASN A 168 0.03 -14.36 5.83
C ASN A 168 1.54 -14.61 5.63
N PHE A 169 2.41 -14.04 6.47
CA PHE A 169 3.86 -14.18 6.32
C PHE A 169 4.40 -15.56 6.70
N ILE A 170 3.80 -16.24 7.69
CA ILE A 170 4.02 -17.68 7.97
C ILE A 170 3.77 -18.50 6.69
N THR A 171 2.65 -18.22 6.00
CA THR A 171 2.30 -18.90 4.74
C THR A 171 3.28 -18.57 3.62
N TYR A 172 3.60 -17.30 3.42
CA TYR A 172 4.46 -16.86 2.33
C TYR A 172 5.91 -17.33 2.51
N GLU A 173 6.49 -17.29 3.71
CA GLU A 173 7.85 -17.77 3.94
C GLU A 173 7.94 -19.30 3.85
N THR A 174 7.02 -20.04 4.48
CA THR A 174 6.98 -21.52 4.42
C THR A 174 6.96 -22.01 2.97
N LEU A 175 6.06 -21.46 2.15
CA LEU A 175 5.92 -21.87 0.76
C LEU A 175 7.09 -21.44 -0.15
N GLN A 176 7.91 -20.48 0.29
CA GLN A 176 9.09 -20.02 -0.44
C GLN A 176 10.35 -20.85 -0.13
N GLU A 177 10.29 -21.76 0.84
CA GLU A 177 11.34 -22.79 1.07
C GLU A 177 11.23 -23.99 0.09
N ASP A 178 10.35 -23.91 -0.91
CA ASP A 178 10.26 -24.84 -2.05
C ASP A 178 10.75 -24.18 -3.37
N PRO A 179 11.85 -24.67 -3.97
CA PRO A 179 12.33 -24.21 -5.28
C PRO A 179 11.28 -24.26 -6.41
N GLN A 180 10.34 -25.21 -6.41
CA GLN A 180 9.31 -25.28 -7.46
C GLN A 180 8.32 -24.11 -7.35
N ASN A 181 7.95 -23.71 -6.13
CA ASN A 181 7.13 -22.53 -5.87
C ASN A 181 7.84 -21.24 -6.30
N GLN A 182 9.14 -21.13 -6.03
CA GLN A 182 9.96 -19.99 -6.48
C GLN A 182 10.04 -19.88 -8.02
N ILE A 183 9.92 -20.99 -8.76
CA ILE A 183 9.99 -21.00 -10.23
C ILE A 183 8.61 -20.80 -10.87
N LEU A 184 7.59 -21.53 -10.43
CA LEU A 184 6.26 -21.53 -11.05
C LEU A 184 5.39 -20.38 -10.54
N GLY A 185 5.48 -20.08 -9.25
CA GLY A 185 4.71 -19.04 -8.57
C GLY A 185 3.40 -19.53 -7.94
N PHE A 186 2.54 -18.56 -7.61
CA PHE A 186 1.39 -18.74 -6.73
C PHE A 186 0.06 -18.32 -7.37
N THR A 187 -1.00 -19.05 -7.02
CA THR A 187 -2.39 -18.72 -7.32
C THR A 187 -3.10 -18.45 -5.99
N HIS A 188 -3.68 -17.26 -5.83
CA HIS A 188 -4.36 -16.87 -4.60
C HIS A 188 -5.87 -16.94 -4.80
N ILE A 189 -6.59 -17.45 -3.80
CA ILE A 189 -8.05 -17.59 -3.79
C ILE A 189 -8.57 -17.06 -2.46
N GLY A 190 -9.46 -16.06 -2.51
CA GLY A 190 -10.09 -15.48 -1.33
C GLY A 190 -11.60 -15.53 -1.44
N ASP A 191 -12.25 -16.20 -0.50
CA ASP A 191 -13.69 -16.04 -0.27
C ASP A 191 -13.93 -14.85 0.67
N PHE A 192 -14.66 -13.86 0.16
CA PHE A 192 -14.96 -12.60 0.86
C PHE A 192 -16.36 -12.59 1.48
N LYS A 193 -17.05 -13.74 1.47
CA LYS A 193 -18.28 -14.00 2.24
C LYS A 193 -18.06 -13.69 3.73
N GLY A 194 -19.10 -13.14 4.35
CA GLY A 194 -19.12 -12.82 5.80
C GLY A 194 -18.34 -11.57 6.23
N ILE A 195 -17.65 -10.86 5.33
CA ILE A 195 -16.98 -9.60 5.69
C ILE A 195 -17.98 -8.56 6.18
N THR A 196 -17.73 -8.06 7.38
CA THR A 196 -18.45 -6.95 8.02
C THR A 196 -17.58 -5.70 8.11
N THR A 197 -18.16 -4.56 8.52
CA THR A 197 -17.42 -3.33 8.81
C THR A 197 -16.31 -3.52 9.84
N ALA A 198 -16.49 -4.42 10.82
CA ALA A 198 -15.47 -4.73 11.84
C ALA A 198 -14.16 -5.26 11.22
N HIS A 199 -14.26 -6.13 10.20
CA HIS A 199 -13.10 -6.66 9.47
C HIS A 199 -12.34 -5.53 8.74
N VAL A 200 -13.08 -4.58 8.15
CA VAL A 200 -12.48 -3.42 7.47
C VAL A 200 -11.80 -2.49 8.47
N SER A 201 -12.38 -2.29 9.65
CA SER A 201 -11.81 -1.44 10.72
C SER A 201 -10.57 -2.03 11.42
N CYS A 202 -10.27 -3.33 11.24
CA CYS A 202 -8.99 -3.90 11.71
C CYS A 202 -7.76 -3.23 11.07
N TRP A 203 -7.94 -2.58 9.91
CA TRP A 203 -6.88 -1.92 9.16
C TRP A 203 -7.13 -0.42 9.01
N ASN A 204 -6.13 0.39 9.37
CA ASN A 204 -6.05 1.77 8.87
C ASN A 204 -5.85 1.71 7.34
N PRO A 205 -6.72 2.31 6.50
CA PRO A 205 -6.59 2.25 5.05
C PRO A 205 -5.24 2.76 4.52
N THR A 206 -4.63 3.76 5.17
CA THR A 206 -3.31 4.29 4.78
C THR A 206 -2.20 3.28 5.05
N GLU A 207 -2.26 2.55 6.17
CA GLU A 207 -1.29 1.49 6.49
C GLU A 207 -1.46 0.27 5.59
N PHE A 208 -2.71 -0.13 5.32
CA PHE A 208 -3.01 -1.21 4.38
C PHE A 208 -2.49 -0.90 2.96
N LEU A 209 -2.77 0.29 2.44
CA LEU A 209 -2.28 0.73 1.13
C LEU A 209 -0.74 0.86 1.10
N ARG A 210 -0.10 1.32 2.18
CA ARG A 210 1.37 1.34 2.31
C ARG A 210 1.93 -0.09 2.29
N MET A 211 1.37 -0.99 3.09
CA MET A 211 1.78 -2.40 3.17
C MET A 211 1.65 -3.11 1.81
N MET A 212 0.51 -2.94 1.12
CA MET A 212 0.32 -3.45 -0.24
C MET A 212 1.39 -2.91 -1.22
N LYS A 213 1.70 -1.61 -1.15
CA LYS A 213 2.68 -0.96 -2.04
C LYS A 213 4.12 -1.38 -1.78
N TRP A 214 4.49 -1.57 -0.51
CA TRP A 214 5.82 -1.98 -0.08
C TRP A 214 6.02 -3.48 -0.29
N GLY A 215 4.99 -4.29 0.02
CA GLY A 215 4.95 -5.73 -0.21
C GLY A 215 5.23 -6.10 -1.67
N GLU A 216 4.54 -5.44 -2.62
CA GLU A 216 4.76 -5.66 -4.07
C GLU A 216 6.23 -5.51 -4.52
N GLN A 217 7.01 -4.66 -3.84
CA GLN A 217 8.39 -4.35 -4.21
C GLN A 217 9.44 -5.16 -3.45
N SER A 218 9.07 -5.63 -2.25
CA SER A 218 10.01 -6.13 -1.22
C SER A 218 9.83 -7.62 -0.92
N VAL A 219 8.60 -8.14 -0.95
CA VAL A 219 8.34 -9.56 -0.73
C VAL A 219 8.72 -10.35 -2.00
N PRO A 220 9.63 -11.33 -1.94
CA PRO A 220 10.22 -11.98 -3.11
C PRO A 220 9.30 -13.01 -3.79
N MET A 221 7.99 -12.75 -3.87
CA MET A 221 6.99 -13.68 -4.38
C MET A 221 6.67 -13.51 -5.87
N ARG A 222 6.35 -14.64 -6.50
CA ARG A 222 5.82 -14.70 -7.87
C ARG A 222 4.33 -15.04 -7.87
N HIS A 223 3.50 -14.14 -7.37
CA HIS A 223 2.06 -14.19 -7.68
C HIS A 223 1.88 -14.34 -9.20
N LYS A 224 0.95 -15.19 -9.65
CA LYS A 224 0.61 -15.38 -11.08
C LYS A 224 -0.86 -15.00 -11.31
N GLU A 225 -1.76 -15.41 -10.42
CA GLU A 225 -3.20 -15.14 -10.45
C GLU A 225 -3.73 -14.84 -9.03
N VAL A 226 -4.76 -13.99 -8.93
CA VAL A 226 -5.48 -13.67 -7.69
C VAL A 226 -6.98 -13.66 -7.98
N HIS A 227 -7.71 -14.56 -7.32
CA HIS A 227 -9.15 -14.77 -7.51
C HIS A 227 -9.90 -14.40 -6.23
N LEU A 228 -10.82 -13.45 -6.31
CA LEU A 228 -11.71 -13.09 -5.20
C LEU A 228 -13.15 -13.50 -5.54
N VAL A 229 -13.88 -14.10 -4.60
CA VAL A 229 -15.28 -14.52 -4.79
C VAL A 229 -16.17 -14.02 -3.64
N ASN A 230 -17.48 -13.91 -3.86
CA ASN A 230 -18.49 -13.44 -2.90
C ASN A 230 -18.21 -12.03 -2.33
N VAL A 231 -17.52 -11.16 -3.07
CA VAL A 231 -17.04 -9.84 -2.62
C VAL A 231 -18.19 -8.86 -2.36
N PRO A 232 -18.40 -8.39 -1.11
CA PRO A 232 -19.45 -7.42 -0.78
C PRO A 232 -19.20 -6.05 -1.43
N SER A 233 -20.28 -5.30 -1.69
CA SER A 233 -20.23 -3.96 -2.31
C SER A 233 -19.27 -3.00 -1.59
N ALA A 234 -19.29 -2.98 -0.25
CA ALA A 234 -18.40 -2.16 0.58
C ALA A 234 -16.90 -2.42 0.32
N VAL A 235 -16.51 -3.67 0.02
CA VAL A 235 -15.11 -4.04 -0.20
C VAL A 235 -14.63 -3.66 -1.61
N LYS A 236 -15.54 -3.47 -2.58
CA LYS A 236 -15.17 -3.08 -3.95
C LYS A 236 -14.38 -1.77 -3.98
N TYR A 237 -14.72 -0.79 -3.14
CA TYR A 237 -13.96 0.46 -3.01
C TYR A 237 -12.51 0.25 -2.56
N VAL A 238 -12.28 -0.67 -1.61
CA VAL A 238 -10.92 -1.04 -1.15
C VAL A 238 -10.14 -1.74 -2.26
N ILE A 239 -10.81 -2.55 -3.09
CA ILE A 239 -10.22 -3.21 -4.26
C ILE A 239 -9.82 -2.21 -5.34
N GLU A 240 -10.68 -1.23 -5.68
CA GLU A 240 -10.31 -0.19 -6.67
C GLU A 240 -9.19 0.74 -6.15
N ALA A 241 -9.19 1.08 -4.85
CA ALA A 241 -8.07 1.78 -4.22
C ALA A 241 -6.76 0.96 -4.27
N SER A 242 -6.84 -0.36 -4.07
CA SER A 242 -5.69 -1.27 -4.17
C SER A 242 -5.17 -1.41 -5.61
N LYS A 243 -6.06 -1.39 -6.61
CA LYS A 243 -5.70 -1.39 -8.04
C LYS A 243 -4.96 -0.12 -8.45
N SER A 244 -5.37 1.06 -7.96
CA SER A 244 -4.75 2.33 -8.37
C SER A 244 -3.28 2.42 -7.92
N ILE A 245 -2.96 1.91 -6.71
CA ILE A 245 -1.59 1.94 -6.17
C ILE A 245 -0.67 0.81 -6.68
N THR A 246 -1.20 -0.35 -7.05
CA THR A 246 -0.40 -1.51 -7.50
C THR A 246 0.07 -1.36 -8.96
N SER A 247 1.11 -2.08 -9.38
CA SER A 247 1.53 -2.02 -10.79
C SER A 247 0.49 -2.67 -11.72
N LYS A 248 0.52 -2.30 -13.01
CA LYS A 248 -0.30 -2.94 -14.06
C LYS A 248 -0.17 -4.47 -14.00
N LYS A 249 1.05 -5.00 -13.84
CA LYS A 249 1.33 -6.43 -13.70
C LYS A 249 0.53 -7.11 -12.58
N MET A 250 0.19 -6.41 -11.49
CA MET A 250 -0.63 -6.97 -10.41
C MET A 250 -2.13 -6.72 -10.62
N ARG A 251 -2.53 -5.56 -11.18
CA ARG A 251 -3.92 -5.31 -11.61
C ARG A 251 -4.42 -6.37 -12.58
N ASP A 252 -3.64 -6.64 -13.63
CA ASP A 252 -3.99 -7.56 -14.74
C ASP A 252 -4.16 -9.03 -14.28
N ARG A 253 -3.87 -9.34 -13.01
CA ARG A 253 -3.97 -10.69 -12.40
C ARG A 253 -5.13 -10.83 -11.43
N LEU A 254 -5.74 -9.72 -11.04
CA LEU A 254 -6.81 -9.67 -10.06
C LEU A 254 -8.16 -9.88 -10.74
N GLN A 255 -8.74 -11.06 -10.53
CA GLN A 255 -10.04 -11.46 -11.05
C GLN A 255 -11.04 -11.47 -9.89
N VAL A 256 -12.20 -10.83 -10.09
CA VAL A 256 -13.31 -10.83 -9.12
C VAL A 256 -14.46 -11.60 -9.74
N HIS A 257 -14.89 -12.66 -9.06
CA HIS A 257 -15.94 -13.58 -9.48
C HIS A 257 -17.22 -13.28 -8.69
N VAL A 258 -18.37 -13.30 -9.36
CA VAL A 258 -19.66 -13.09 -8.71
C VAL A 258 -20.07 -14.35 -7.93
N THR A 259 -19.87 -15.53 -8.53
CA THR A 259 -20.23 -16.83 -7.96
C THR A 259 -19.03 -17.77 -7.85
N VAL A 260 -19.14 -18.79 -6.99
CA VAL A 260 -18.17 -19.90 -6.92
C VAL A 260 -18.14 -20.68 -8.23
N GLN A 261 -19.27 -20.81 -8.92
CA GLN A 261 -19.35 -21.42 -10.24
C GLN A 261 -18.51 -20.67 -11.29
N ASP A 262 -18.37 -19.35 -11.18
CA ASP A 262 -17.49 -18.57 -12.08
C ASP A 262 -16.00 -18.72 -11.75
N LEU A 263 -15.67 -18.97 -10.48
CA LEU A 263 -14.32 -19.34 -10.05
C LEU A 263 -13.92 -20.70 -10.63
N CYS A 264 -14.80 -21.71 -10.54
CA CYS A 264 -14.57 -23.07 -11.06
C CYS A 264 -14.47 -23.14 -12.60
N LYS A 265 -14.96 -22.12 -13.33
CA LYS A 265 -14.73 -21.98 -14.79
C LYS A 265 -13.30 -21.52 -15.13
N LYS A 266 -12.50 -21.11 -14.16
CA LYS A 266 -11.13 -20.58 -14.35
C LYS A 266 -10.08 -21.42 -13.63
N VAL A 267 -10.34 -21.75 -12.36
CA VAL A 267 -9.47 -22.55 -11.50
C VAL A 267 -9.95 -24.00 -11.50
N ASP A 268 -9.01 -24.94 -11.48
CA ASP A 268 -9.27 -26.38 -11.42
C ASP A 268 -9.88 -26.76 -10.06
N THR A 269 -11.04 -27.43 -10.05
CA THR A 269 -11.72 -27.82 -8.81
C THR A 269 -10.95 -28.85 -7.99
N ALA A 270 -10.03 -29.60 -8.60
CA ALA A 270 -9.16 -30.55 -7.87
C ALA A 270 -8.24 -29.87 -6.85
N CYS A 271 -7.93 -28.57 -7.03
CA CYS A 271 -7.13 -27.80 -6.07
C CYS A 271 -7.95 -26.96 -5.08
N LEU A 272 -9.29 -27.03 -5.12
CA LEU A 272 -10.19 -26.30 -4.24
C LEU A 272 -10.69 -27.18 -3.06
N PRO A 273 -11.04 -26.59 -1.91
CA PRO A 273 -11.78 -27.27 -0.86
C PRO A 273 -13.24 -27.51 -1.28
N LYS A 274 -13.95 -28.44 -0.63
CA LYS A 274 -15.39 -28.72 -0.86
C LYS A 274 -16.26 -27.45 -0.80
N GLU A 275 -15.93 -26.56 0.13
CA GLU A 275 -16.57 -25.27 0.39
C GLU A 275 -16.52 -24.31 -0.82
N LEU A 276 -15.58 -24.53 -1.77
CA LEU A 276 -15.46 -23.81 -3.03
C LEU A 276 -15.69 -24.72 -4.26
N GLY A 277 -16.41 -25.83 -4.10
CA GLY A 277 -16.78 -26.75 -5.19
C GLY A 277 -15.68 -27.74 -5.60
N GLY A 278 -14.65 -27.92 -4.76
CA GLY A 278 -13.67 -28.99 -4.91
C GLY A 278 -14.06 -30.30 -4.21
N GLN A 279 -13.10 -31.21 -4.07
CA GLN A 279 -13.34 -32.58 -3.57
C GLN A 279 -12.78 -32.84 -2.17
N ILE A 280 -11.68 -32.20 -1.78
CA ILE A 280 -11.00 -32.43 -0.50
C ILE A 280 -11.64 -31.53 0.58
N PRO A 281 -11.99 -32.04 1.78
CA PRO A 281 -12.46 -31.22 2.89
C PRO A 281 -11.45 -30.14 3.29
N MET A 282 -11.93 -28.94 3.66
CA MET A 282 -11.05 -27.87 4.17
C MET A 282 -10.21 -28.32 5.39
N VAL A 283 -10.77 -29.13 6.29
CA VAL A 283 -10.04 -29.64 7.47
C VAL A 283 -8.82 -30.50 7.10
N ASP A 284 -8.94 -31.35 6.08
CA ASP A 284 -7.84 -32.20 5.60
C ASP A 284 -6.74 -31.35 4.93
N MET A 285 -7.13 -30.28 4.22
CA MET A 285 -6.19 -29.30 3.68
C MET A 285 -5.46 -28.53 4.80
N ILE A 286 -6.15 -28.14 5.87
CA ILE A 286 -5.56 -27.43 7.02
C ILE A 286 -4.58 -28.33 7.76
N GLU A 287 -4.88 -29.61 7.96
CA GLU A 287 -3.96 -30.53 8.67
C GLU A 287 -2.74 -30.89 7.82
N SER A 288 -2.93 -31.15 6.52
CA SER A 288 -1.83 -31.26 5.53
C SER A 288 -0.94 -30.01 5.55
N TRP A 289 -1.55 -28.83 5.61
CA TRP A 289 -0.83 -27.56 5.66
C TRP A 289 -0.06 -27.37 6.98
N LYS A 290 -0.62 -27.76 8.13
CA LYS A 290 0.06 -27.74 9.44
C LYS A 290 1.30 -28.64 9.48
N GLN A 291 1.31 -29.75 8.74
CA GLN A 291 2.51 -30.60 8.59
C GLN A 291 3.62 -29.87 7.83
N GLU A 292 3.31 -29.12 6.77
CA GLU A 292 4.28 -28.28 6.06
C GLU A 292 4.80 -27.12 6.93
N LEU A 293 3.93 -26.48 7.72
CA LEU A 293 4.32 -25.47 8.70
C LEU A 293 5.28 -26.04 9.76
N ALA A 294 4.96 -27.20 10.34
CA ALA A 294 5.80 -27.88 11.31
C ALA A 294 7.20 -28.19 10.74
N ALA A 295 7.27 -28.67 9.50
CA ALA A 295 8.51 -28.98 8.80
C ALA A 295 9.40 -27.75 8.48
N LYS A 296 8.89 -26.52 8.62
CA LYS A 296 9.63 -25.26 8.35
C LYS A 296 9.71 -24.29 9.52
N ARG A 297 9.02 -24.55 10.65
CA ARG A 297 8.95 -23.66 11.84
C ARG A 297 10.31 -23.09 12.25
N ASN A 298 11.31 -23.93 12.45
CA ASN A 298 12.64 -23.47 12.92
C ASN A 298 13.34 -22.56 11.88
N THR A 299 13.13 -22.80 10.59
CA THR A 299 13.63 -21.96 9.50
C THR A 299 12.94 -20.59 9.47
N LEU A 300 11.66 -20.53 9.82
CA LEU A 300 10.89 -19.27 9.93
C LEU A 300 11.30 -18.45 11.15
N LEU A 301 11.45 -19.08 12.31
CA LEU A 301 11.92 -18.42 13.54
C LEU A 301 13.33 -17.84 13.36
N ALA A 302 14.21 -18.55 12.65
CA ALA A 302 15.55 -18.07 12.35
C ALA A 302 15.60 -16.81 11.45
N LEU A 303 14.49 -16.42 10.80
CA LEU A 303 14.44 -15.19 9.98
C LEU A 303 14.56 -13.90 10.81
N ASP A 304 14.27 -13.95 12.11
CA ASP A 304 14.35 -12.80 13.01
C ASP A 304 15.78 -12.49 13.49
N ASN A 305 16.74 -13.38 13.23
CA ASN A 305 18.16 -13.13 13.47
C ASN A 305 18.77 -12.18 12.42
N MET A 306 18.15 -12.06 11.23
CA MET A 306 18.65 -11.26 10.11
C MET A 306 18.32 -9.77 10.31
N LYS A 307 19.33 -8.90 10.26
CA LYS A 307 19.16 -7.46 10.50
C LYS A 307 19.61 -6.62 9.32
N ILE A 308 19.03 -5.43 9.20
CA ILE A 308 19.56 -4.31 8.41
C ILE A 308 19.93 -3.16 9.36
N LEU A 309 21.21 -2.85 9.42
CA LEU A 309 21.80 -1.85 10.29
C LEU A 309 21.51 -0.45 9.74
N SER A 310 21.78 -0.23 8.44
CA SER A 310 21.53 1.04 7.73
C SER A 310 20.75 0.81 6.44
N ASP A 311 19.85 1.73 6.09
CA ASP A 311 19.07 1.70 4.85
C ASP A 311 19.71 2.52 3.71
N ARG A 312 20.88 3.15 3.94
CA ARG A 312 21.60 3.98 2.94
C ARG A 312 21.86 3.28 1.60
N SER A 313 22.03 1.96 1.61
CA SER A 313 22.23 1.13 0.41
C SER A 313 20.93 0.84 -0.37
N ILE A 314 19.76 1.31 0.10
CA ILE A 314 18.46 1.11 -0.55
C ILE A 314 18.15 2.24 -1.52
N ILE A 315 18.08 1.91 -2.81
CA ILE A 315 17.76 2.90 -3.85
C ILE A 315 16.27 3.21 -3.83
N SER A 316 15.94 4.42 -3.36
CA SER A 316 14.63 5.04 -3.51
C SER A 316 14.46 5.65 -4.90
N ARG A 317 13.25 5.54 -5.46
CA ARG A 317 12.95 6.01 -6.84
C ARG A 317 12.77 7.53 -6.96
N ASN A 318 12.86 8.25 -5.83
CA ASN A 318 12.67 9.70 -5.76
C ASN A 318 14.00 10.48 -5.69
N GLY A 319 15.15 9.82 -5.78
CA GLY A 319 16.48 10.44 -5.61
C GLY A 319 17.15 10.98 -6.88
N THR A 320 16.63 10.64 -8.07
CA THR A 320 17.39 10.78 -9.34
C THR A 320 17.34 12.15 -10.01
N ASP A 321 16.55 13.10 -9.50
CA ASP A 321 16.36 14.44 -10.11
C ASP A 321 16.97 15.60 -9.30
N ARG A 322 17.89 15.33 -8.35
CA ARG A 322 18.47 16.39 -7.48
C ARG A 322 19.99 16.54 -7.44
N ASN A 323 20.77 15.61 -7.97
CA ASN A 323 22.24 15.75 -8.06
C ASN A 323 22.71 15.59 -9.51
N ASN A 324 22.74 16.71 -10.25
CA ASN A 324 23.61 16.86 -11.42
C ASN A 324 24.01 18.33 -11.61
N ASN A 325 24.69 18.90 -10.61
CA ASN A 325 25.42 20.17 -10.70
C ASN A 325 26.34 20.34 -9.46
N ASN A 326 27.47 19.64 -9.46
CA ASN A 326 28.81 20.17 -9.17
C ASN A 326 29.83 19.03 -9.06
N SER A 327 31.06 19.31 -9.49
CA SER A 327 32.20 18.38 -9.48
C SER A 327 33.05 18.55 -8.22
N GLY A 328 33.73 17.48 -7.79
CA GLY A 328 34.85 17.58 -6.84
C GLY A 328 34.90 16.50 -5.75
N THR A 329 35.97 15.69 -5.80
CA THR A 329 36.48 14.80 -4.73
C THR A 329 35.82 13.42 -4.59
N THR A 330 36.59 12.40 -4.96
CA THR A 330 36.30 10.96 -4.79
C THR A 330 36.67 10.48 -3.39
N PRO A 331 35.89 9.56 -2.79
CA PRO A 331 36.48 8.36 -2.21
C PRO A 331 36.02 7.09 -2.94
N GLY A 332 36.91 6.11 -3.12
CA GLY A 332 36.70 5.00 -4.04
C GLY A 332 35.72 3.92 -3.57
N LEU A 333 34.89 3.46 -4.49
CA LEU A 333 34.35 2.10 -4.52
C LEU A 333 34.33 1.64 -5.98
N GLU A 334 35.23 0.72 -6.36
CA GLU A 334 35.37 0.26 -7.74
C GLU A 334 34.23 -0.71 -8.11
N THR A 335 33.09 -0.16 -8.52
CA THR A 335 32.05 -0.96 -9.18
C THR A 335 32.56 -1.41 -10.56
N MET A 336 32.95 -2.68 -10.70
CA MET A 336 33.19 -3.30 -12.00
C MET A 336 31.89 -3.35 -12.82
N THR A 337 31.63 -2.29 -13.59
CA THR A 337 30.50 -2.17 -14.51
C THR A 337 30.73 -3.04 -15.75
N GLY A 338 30.36 -4.31 -15.65
CA GLY A 338 30.40 -5.26 -16.76
C GLY A 338 29.67 -4.74 -18.01
N ASN A 339 30.40 -4.54 -19.10
CA ASN A 339 29.90 -3.94 -20.34
C ASN A 339 28.77 -4.77 -20.98
N PHE A 340 27.57 -4.18 -21.09
CA PHE A 340 26.49 -4.73 -21.91
C PHE A 340 26.73 -4.44 -23.40
N ARG A 341 27.60 -5.23 -24.06
CA ARG A 341 27.66 -5.29 -25.53
C ARG A 341 26.97 -6.53 -26.07
N LYS A 342 25.97 -6.30 -26.91
CA LYS A 342 25.23 -7.29 -27.70
C LYS A 342 26.18 -8.06 -28.60
N LEU A 343 26.28 -9.37 -28.41
CA LEU A 343 26.99 -10.29 -29.32
C LEU A 343 26.08 -11.46 -29.69
N GLU A 344 25.68 -11.51 -30.96
CA GLU A 344 25.06 -12.68 -31.55
C GLU A 344 26.07 -13.38 -32.46
N LYS A 345 26.39 -14.63 -32.13
CA LYS A 345 26.96 -15.70 -33.00
C LYS A 345 28.30 -15.44 -33.71
N ILE A 346 29.30 -16.23 -33.31
CA ILE A 346 30.59 -16.40 -33.99
C ILE A 346 30.43 -17.32 -35.22
N LYS A 347 31.04 -16.93 -36.36
CA LYS A 347 31.77 -17.76 -37.37
C LYS A 347 32.02 -16.91 -38.63
N ALA A 348 33.12 -17.04 -39.39
CA ALA A 348 34.49 -17.50 -39.10
C ALA A 348 35.41 -17.15 -40.30
N ALA A 349 36.70 -16.86 -40.02
CA ALA A 349 37.83 -16.79 -40.96
C ALA A 349 37.81 -15.74 -42.12
N GLY A 350 39.01 -15.34 -42.57
CA GLY A 350 39.23 -14.96 -43.98
C GLY A 350 39.77 -13.56 -44.32
N ALA A 351 41.11 -13.43 -44.32
CA ALA A 351 41.92 -12.60 -45.24
C ALA A 351 41.81 -11.05 -45.27
N ASN A 352 42.90 -10.45 -45.78
CA ASN A 352 43.09 -9.01 -46.02
C ASN A 352 42.36 -8.56 -47.30
N PHE A 353 41.98 -7.27 -47.41
CA PHE A 353 42.62 -6.34 -48.38
C PHE A 353 42.23 -4.86 -48.15
N GLN A 354 42.60 -4.01 -49.10
CA GLN A 354 43.01 -2.62 -48.99
C GLN A 354 41.97 -1.59 -49.49
N GLU A 355 42.05 -0.38 -48.95
CA GLU A 355 41.64 0.96 -49.46
C GLU A 355 40.48 1.17 -50.49
N SER A 356 39.54 2.02 -50.04
CA SER A 356 39.03 3.19 -50.79
C SER A 356 38.05 2.92 -51.98
N PRO A 357 37.58 3.94 -52.76
CA PRO A 357 36.21 4.45 -52.55
C PRO A 357 35.37 4.58 -53.86
N VAL A 358 34.15 5.14 -53.79
CA VAL A 358 33.57 6.16 -54.73
C VAL A 358 32.07 6.43 -54.46
N ASN A 359 31.68 7.69 -54.71
CA ASN A 359 30.34 8.33 -54.94
C ASN A 359 29.04 7.50 -54.76
N SER A 360 28.03 7.94 -54.01
CA SER A 360 27.30 9.24 -54.01
C SER A 360 26.22 9.37 -55.10
N THR A 361 24.95 9.39 -54.68
CA THR A 361 23.81 9.90 -55.47
C THR A 361 22.82 10.60 -54.54
N THR A 362 22.55 11.87 -54.82
CA THR A 362 21.65 12.73 -54.04
C THR A 362 20.20 12.61 -54.49
N ILE A 363 19.26 12.47 -53.55
CA ILE A 363 17.93 13.09 -53.67
C ILE A 363 17.61 13.78 -52.34
N MET A 364 17.35 15.08 -52.37
CA MET A 364 16.70 15.80 -51.27
C MET A 364 15.19 15.86 -51.53
N TYR A 365 14.39 15.92 -50.45
CA TYR A 365 13.41 17.01 -50.30
C TYR A 365 13.19 17.30 -48.81
N THR A 366 12.67 18.50 -48.50
CA THR A 366 12.87 19.18 -47.21
C THR A 366 11.58 19.72 -46.60
N SER A 367 11.61 19.94 -45.27
CA SER A 367 10.72 20.85 -44.52
C SER A 367 9.22 20.49 -44.44
N ALA A 368 8.42 20.94 -43.46
CA ALA A 368 8.64 21.78 -42.26
C ALA A 368 7.70 21.25 -41.13
N ARG A 369 7.92 21.46 -39.82
CA ARG A 369 7.54 22.65 -38.99
C ARG A 369 6.18 23.29 -39.39
N THR A 370 5.28 23.71 -38.50
CA THR A 370 5.29 23.86 -37.01
C THR A 370 3.85 23.83 -36.47
N GLY A 371 3.63 23.65 -35.17
CA GLY A 371 3.24 24.79 -34.32
C GLY A 371 2.07 24.42 -33.38
N ALA A 372 1.75 25.26 -32.40
CA ALA A 372 0.77 24.99 -31.34
C ALA A 372 -0.06 26.24 -30.97
N VAL A 373 -0.76 26.18 -29.82
CA VAL A 373 -1.35 27.30 -29.03
C VAL A 373 -2.84 27.64 -29.24
N CYS A 374 -3.67 27.01 -28.38
CA CYS A 374 -4.58 27.64 -27.38
C CYS A 374 -5.84 28.49 -27.76
N SER A 375 -6.81 28.45 -26.82
CA SER A 375 -7.73 29.53 -26.38
C SER A 375 -9.19 29.60 -26.89
N SER A 376 -10.08 28.94 -26.13
CA SER A 376 -11.22 29.47 -25.34
C SER A 376 -12.25 30.52 -25.86
N LYS A 377 -13.50 30.32 -25.39
CA LYS A 377 -14.62 31.27 -25.15
C LYS A 377 -15.53 31.76 -26.31
N ARG A 378 -16.83 31.38 -26.17
CA ARG A 378 -18.06 32.22 -26.38
C ARG A 378 -18.38 32.65 -27.84
N LEU A 379 -19.61 33.02 -28.24
CA LEU A 379 -20.91 33.24 -27.56
C LEU A 379 -22.09 33.12 -28.58
N ARG A 380 -23.30 32.78 -28.08
CA ARG A 380 -24.67 33.10 -28.59
C ARG A 380 -25.23 32.55 -29.94
N SER A 381 -26.48 32.16 -29.77
CA SER A 381 -27.61 31.91 -30.69
C SER A 381 -28.09 33.08 -31.57
N PRO A 382 -28.79 32.77 -32.67
CA PRO A 382 -30.15 33.25 -32.99
C PRO A 382 -31.19 32.11 -32.74
N ILE A 383 -32.52 32.21 -32.93
CA ILE A 383 -33.40 33.00 -33.82
C ILE A 383 -34.70 33.39 -33.06
N PHE A 384 -35.45 34.42 -33.50
CA PHE A 384 -36.75 34.81 -32.94
C PHE A 384 -37.69 35.42 -34.00
N ARG A 385 -39.02 35.16 -33.88
CA ARG A 385 -40.16 35.67 -34.70
C ARG A 385 -40.20 35.23 -36.19
N SER A 386 -41.36 35.23 -36.87
CA SER A 386 -42.75 35.64 -36.52
C SER A 386 -43.83 34.78 -37.21
N ASN A 387 -45.11 34.98 -36.81
CA ASN A 387 -46.31 34.34 -37.35
C ASN A 387 -46.55 34.55 -38.87
N SER A 388 -47.39 33.68 -39.43
CA SER A 388 -48.28 33.95 -40.57
C SER A 388 -49.70 33.44 -40.26
N GLN A 389 -50.70 33.76 -41.09
CA GLN A 389 -52.12 33.74 -40.70
C GLN A 389 -53.05 33.28 -41.84
N THR A 390 -54.06 32.45 -41.50
CA THR A 390 -55.35 32.19 -42.20
C THR A 390 -55.39 31.72 -43.66
N SER A 391 -56.56 31.18 -44.03
CA SER A 391 -56.99 30.72 -45.36
C SER A 391 -58.49 31.01 -45.50
N GLU A 392 -58.97 31.34 -46.70
CA GLU A 392 -60.35 31.78 -46.97
C GLU A 392 -60.84 31.35 -48.38
N TYR A 393 -62.12 30.93 -48.44
CA TYR A 393 -63.10 31.07 -49.56
C TYR A 393 -62.88 30.31 -50.91
N ASP A 394 -63.89 29.93 -51.73
CA ASP A 394 -65.38 30.04 -51.71
C ASP A 394 -66.03 29.13 -52.83
N VAL A 395 -67.34 28.90 -53.09
CA VAL A 395 -68.68 29.11 -52.44
C VAL A 395 -69.78 28.25 -53.17
N GLU A 396 -71.05 28.26 -52.68
CA GLU A 396 -72.34 27.92 -53.37
C GLU A 396 -72.67 26.46 -53.80
N ALA A 397 -73.94 25.98 -53.89
CA ALA A 397 -75.27 26.53 -53.51
C ALA A 397 -76.37 25.42 -53.33
N ALA A 398 -77.42 25.72 -52.52
CA ALA A 398 -78.88 25.37 -52.63
C ALA A 398 -79.36 23.88 -52.80
N ALA A 399 -80.55 23.43 -52.32
CA ALA A 399 -81.62 23.99 -51.46
C ALA A 399 -82.61 22.92 -50.91
N GLY A 400 -83.32 23.24 -49.81
CA GLY A 400 -84.64 22.67 -49.39
C GLY A 400 -84.66 21.28 -48.68
N GLU A 401 -85.60 20.97 -47.75
CA GLU A 401 -86.56 21.81 -47.00
C GLU A 401 -87.07 21.09 -45.71
N ARG A 402 -87.50 21.86 -44.69
CA ARG A 402 -88.31 21.50 -43.47
C ARG A 402 -87.69 20.67 -42.31
N THR A 403 -87.75 21.31 -41.14
CA THR A 403 -87.70 20.79 -39.75
C THR A 403 -89.13 20.88 -39.13
N PRO A 404 -89.45 20.48 -37.85
CA PRO A 404 -88.55 20.23 -36.71
C PRO A 404 -88.94 19.13 -35.67
N LEU A 405 -88.06 18.97 -34.66
CA LEU A 405 -88.22 18.30 -33.34
C LEU A 405 -88.32 16.75 -33.35
N LEU A 406 -87.77 16.00 -32.37
CA LEU A 406 -87.06 16.36 -31.13
C LEU A 406 -85.97 15.31 -30.74
N PHE A 407 -85.14 15.67 -29.76
CA PHE A 407 -84.07 14.92 -29.06
C PHE A 407 -84.37 13.43 -28.73
N THR A 408 -83.40 12.51 -28.62
CA THR A 408 -81.93 12.57 -28.83
C THR A 408 -81.39 11.18 -29.21
N ALA A 409 -80.36 11.09 -30.06
CA ALA A 409 -79.89 9.82 -30.59
C ALA A 409 -78.93 9.05 -29.65
N LYS A 410 -79.10 7.72 -29.65
CA LYS A 410 -78.21 6.70 -29.05
C LYS A 410 -77.54 5.96 -30.20
N ILE A 411 -76.23 5.67 -30.13
CA ILE A 411 -75.51 4.93 -31.19
C ILE A 411 -75.21 3.49 -30.74
N SER A 412 -75.78 2.54 -31.47
CA SER A 412 -75.30 1.16 -31.68
C SER A 412 -74.50 1.13 -33.00
N GLY A 413 -73.60 0.18 -33.28
CA GLY A 413 -73.18 -1.04 -32.57
C GLY A 413 -72.95 -2.21 -33.57
N VAL A 414 -72.27 -3.30 -33.15
CA VAL A 414 -72.07 -4.56 -33.92
C VAL A 414 -71.03 -4.38 -35.09
N GLU A 415 -70.13 -5.31 -35.48
CA GLU A 415 -70.01 -6.78 -35.31
C GLU A 415 -68.56 -7.34 -35.19
N SER A 416 -68.46 -8.67 -35.00
CA SER A 416 -67.37 -9.66 -35.30
C SER A 416 -65.90 -9.47 -34.86
N VAL A 417 -65.57 -10.16 -33.74
CA VAL A 417 -64.49 -11.18 -33.56
C VAL A 417 -63.17 -11.07 -34.35
N ASP A 418 -62.05 -10.95 -33.61
CA ASP A 418 -60.90 -11.89 -33.73
C ASP A 418 -60.10 -11.97 -32.40
N GLU A 419 -59.31 -13.03 -32.19
CA GLU A 419 -58.72 -13.38 -30.87
C GLU A 419 -57.23 -13.00 -30.73
N HIS A 420 -56.90 -12.05 -29.84
CA HIS A 420 -55.52 -11.88 -29.32
C HIS A 420 -55.46 -11.53 -27.83
N ARG A 421 -54.81 -12.40 -27.05
CA ARG A 421 -54.94 -12.47 -25.58
C ARG A 421 -53.85 -11.72 -24.81
N HIS A 422 -53.93 -10.39 -24.73
CA HIS A 422 -53.07 -9.61 -23.82
C HIS A 422 -53.58 -9.62 -22.38
N ARG A 423 -52.85 -10.30 -21.48
CA ARG A 423 -53.02 -10.15 -20.01
C ARG A 423 -52.50 -8.77 -19.56
N GLN A 424 -53.41 -7.85 -19.22
CA GLN A 424 -53.04 -6.67 -18.43
C GLN A 424 -52.74 -7.09 -16.98
N LEU A 425 -51.68 -6.53 -16.38
CA LEU A 425 -51.41 -6.64 -14.95
C LEU A 425 -52.07 -5.45 -14.20
N PRO A 426 -52.50 -5.61 -12.93
CA PRO A 426 -53.16 -4.52 -12.21
C PRO A 426 -52.23 -3.33 -11.96
N SER A 427 -52.65 -2.14 -12.39
CA SER A 427 -51.87 -0.88 -12.30
C SER A 427 -51.52 -0.47 -10.86
N ALA A 428 -52.30 -0.92 -9.87
CA ALA A 428 -52.13 -0.60 -8.45
C ALA A 428 -50.78 -1.05 -7.85
N HIS A 429 -50.14 -2.09 -8.37
CA HIS A 429 -48.85 -2.55 -7.85
C HIS A 429 -47.67 -1.70 -8.32
N ALA A 430 -47.76 -1.08 -9.50
CA ALA A 430 -46.68 -0.24 -10.04
C ALA A 430 -46.53 1.06 -9.24
N THR A 431 -47.65 1.74 -8.93
CA THR A 431 -47.66 2.98 -8.14
C THR A 431 -47.15 2.75 -6.71
N ALA A 432 -47.54 1.64 -6.08
CA ALA A 432 -47.01 1.23 -4.77
C ALA A 432 -45.48 1.01 -4.80
N LEU A 433 -44.97 0.33 -5.84
CA LEU A 433 -43.53 0.10 -5.99
C LEU A 433 -42.74 1.41 -6.18
N PHE A 434 -43.25 2.33 -7.00
CA PHE A 434 -42.65 3.66 -7.15
C PHE A 434 -42.65 4.47 -5.84
N GLY A 435 -43.73 4.39 -5.04
CA GLY A 435 -43.79 5.01 -3.72
C GLY A 435 -42.72 4.47 -2.75
N ILE A 436 -42.53 3.15 -2.71
CA ILE A 436 -41.50 2.51 -1.87
C ILE A 436 -40.08 2.88 -2.35
N LEU A 437 -39.85 2.92 -3.66
CA LEU A 437 -38.55 3.34 -4.24
C LEU A 437 -38.25 4.83 -3.96
N ALA A 438 -39.25 5.71 -4.03
CA ALA A 438 -39.09 7.11 -3.68
C ALA A 438 -38.80 7.31 -2.17
N LEU A 439 -39.51 6.58 -1.30
CA LEU A 439 -39.32 6.64 0.16
C LEU A 439 -37.93 6.14 0.57
N THR A 440 -37.49 5.01 0.01
CA THR A 440 -36.15 4.46 0.30
C THR A 440 -35.02 5.34 -0.23
N LEU A 441 -35.20 5.97 -1.40
CA LEU A 441 -34.26 6.97 -1.92
C LEU A 441 -34.19 8.21 -1.01
N PHE A 442 -35.34 8.71 -0.55
CA PHE A 442 -35.41 9.85 0.38
C PHE A 442 -34.71 9.55 1.71
N LEU A 443 -34.94 8.36 2.28
CA LEU A 443 -34.25 7.90 3.49
C LEU A 443 -32.74 7.75 3.30
N LEU A 444 -32.29 7.22 2.15
CA LEU A 444 -30.86 7.16 1.82
C LEU A 444 -30.23 8.54 1.70
N VAL A 445 -30.89 9.50 1.05
CA VAL A 445 -30.43 10.90 0.97
C VAL A 445 -30.40 11.53 2.37
N GLY A 446 -31.41 11.28 3.21
CA GLY A 446 -31.44 11.72 4.61
C GLY A 446 -30.26 11.17 5.43
N ILE A 447 -29.93 9.88 5.28
CA ILE A 447 -28.78 9.25 5.93
C ILE A 447 -27.46 9.85 5.41
N ILE A 448 -27.33 10.07 4.10
CA ILE A 448 -26.13 10.70 3.51
C ILE A 448 -25.94 12.13 4.05
N ILE A 449 -27.03 12.91 4.15
CA ILE A 449 -27.01 14.26 4.74
C ILE A 449 -26.68 14.21 6.23
N ALA A 450 -27.27 13.29 7.00
CA ALA A 450 -26.98 13.14 8.42
C ALA A 450 -25.50 12.76 8.69
N VAL A 451 -24.95 11.83 7.89
CA VAL A 451 -23.52 11.46 7.94
C VAL A 451 -22.63 12.62 7.51
N TYR A 452 -23.02 13.37 6.47
CA TYR A 452 -22.29 14.58 6.04
C TYR A 452 -22.28 15.67 7.11
N LEU A 453 -23.41 15.93 7.75
CA LEU A 453 -23.53 16.88 8.87
C LEU A 453 -22.74 16.42 10.10
N LEU A 454 -22.75 15.12 10.44
CA LEU A 454 -21.88 14.56 11.48
C LEU A 454 -20.38 14.74 11.13
N LEU A 455 -19.98 14.53 9.87
CA LEU A 455 -18.62 14.74 9.40
C LEU A 455 -18.18 16.22 9.34
N LEU A 456 -19.14 17.15 9.39
CA LEU A 456 -18.91 18.59 9.59
C LEU A 456 -18.93 18.99 11.09
N GLN A 457 -19.72 18.28 11.92
CA GLN A 457 -19.78 18.47 13.36
C GLN A 457 -18.54 17.92 14.09
N VAL A 458 -17.86 16.91 13.54
CA VAL A 458 -16.50 16.54 13.97
C VAL A 458 -15.58 17.74 13.72
N PRO A 459 -15.07 18.43 14.77
CA PRO A 459 -14.26 19.62 14.59
C PRO A 459 -12.85 19.19 14.17
N ARG A 460 -12.64 18.98 12.87
CA ARG A 460 -11.30 18.74 12.31
C ARG A 460 -10.41 19.91 12.74
N PRO A 461 -9.30 19.67 13.46
CA PRO A 461 -8.35 20.73 13.77
C PRO A 461 -7.67 21.16 12.47
N TRP A 462 -8.23 22.20 11.86
CA TRP A 462 -7.79 22.86 10.63
C TRP A 462 -7.96 22.02 9.34
N PRO A 463 -8.17 22.65 8.17
CA PRO A 463 -7.86 22.01 6.91
C PRO A 463 -6.33 21.82 6.83
N VAL A 464 -5.87 20.58 6.56
CA VAL A 464 -4.43 20.26 6.50
C VAL A 464 -3.85 20.78 5.18
N SER A 465 -3.55 22.08 5.14
CA SER A 465 -2.89 22.77 4.03
C SER A 465 -1.36 22.69 4.12
N HIS A 466 -0.81 22.38 5.29
CA HIS A 466 0.63 22.17 5.51
C HIS A 466 0.91 20.69 5.84
N PRO A 467 1.76 19.99 5.06
CA PRO A 467 2.22 18.65 5.42
C PRO A 467 3.26 18.72 6.53
N PHE A 468 3.06 17.92 7.59
CA PHE A 468 3.95 17.82 8.74
C PHE A 468 5.30 17.18 8.39
N TYR A 469 6.43 17.80 8.78
CA TYR A 469 7.78 17.31 8.46
C TYR A 469 8.63 17.03 9.70
N LEU A 470 8.55 15.79 10.19
CA LEU A 470 9.38 15.32 11.30
C LEU A 470 10.79 14.92 10.84
N VAL A 471 11.81 15.53 11.44
CA VAL A 471 13.21 15.08 11.45
C VAL A 471 13.45 14.32 12.75
N GLU A 472 13.33 12.99 12.69
CA GLU A 472 13.46 12.08 13.85
C GLU A 472 14.84 12.17 14.52
N ARG A 473 14.92 11.83 15.81
CA ARG A 473 16.15 12.00 16.61
C ARG A 473 17.38 11.34 15.97
N GLN A 474 17.19 10.15 15.42
CA GLN A 474 18.23 9.37 14.72
C GLN A 474 18.83 10.06 13.48
N MET A 475 18.13 11.02 12.87
CA MET A 475 18.63 11.74 11.68
C MET A 475 19.66 12.83 12.03
N TRP A 476 19.66 13.33 13.27
CA TRP A 476 20.54 14.41 13.70
C TRP A 476 21.45 14.02 14.89
N TRP A 477 21.10 13.00 15.68
CA TRP A 477 21.93 12.43 16.74
C TRP A 477 22.44 11.02 16.36
N PRO A 478 23.63 10.90 15.75
CA PRO A 478 24.14 9.64 15.22
C PRO A 478 24.84 8.74 16.26
N TYR A 479 24.98 9.20 17.51
CA TYR A 479 25.60 8.42 18.58
C TYR A 479 24.65 7.33 19.08
N SER A 480 25.21 6.16 19.38
CA SER A 480 24.47 4.96 19.84
C SER A 480 23.80 5.09 21.21
N GLU A 481 24.03 6.20 21.93
CA GLU A 481 23.44 6.43 23.25
C GLU A 481 21.90 6.53 23.19
N PRO A 482 21.17 5.60 23.83
CA PRO A 482 19.72 5.66 23.90
C PRO A 482 19.29 6.90 24.66
N LEU A 483 18.08 7.41 24.39
CA LEU A 483 17.55 8.57 25.09
C LEU A 483 17.29 8.22 26.58
N GLN A 484 18.21 8.58 27.45
CA GLN A 484 18.08 8.45 28.90
C GLN A 484 17.12 9.53 29.44
N ALA A 485 15.83 9.21 29.45
CA ALA A 485 14.77 10.09 29.96
C ALA A 485 13.58 9.29 30.49
N SER A 486 12.97 9.76 31.58
CA SER A 486 11.75 9.19 32.15
C SER A 486 10.61 9.15 31.11
N PRO A 487 9.72 8.15 31.14
CA PRO A 487 8.61 8.05 30.20
C PRO A 487 7.52 9.10 30.48
N LEU A 488 6.91 9.61 29.40
CA LEU A 488 5.74 10.48 29.45
C LEU A 488 4.45 9.64 29.35
N ASN A 489 3.49 9.87 30.24
CA ASN A 489 2.23 9.12 30.20
C ASN A 489 1.31 9.70 29.13
N LYS A 490 1.28 9.08 27.94
CA LYS A 490 0.44 9.45 26.79
C LYS A 490 -1.03 9.72 27.13
N SER A 491 -1.57 9.06 28.15
CA SER A 491 -2.99 9.17 28.53
C SER A 491 -3.31 10.40 29.38
N SER A 492 -2.30 11.08 29.94
CA SER A 492 -2.46 12.32 30.72
C SER A 492 -1.97 13.58 30.01
N VAL A 493 -1.36 13.49 28.82
CA VAL A 493 -0.78 14.66 28.14
C VAL A 493 -1.86 15.67 27.73
N LEU A 494 -1.98 16.73 28.50
CA LEU A 494 -2.98 17.79 28.34
C LEU A 494 -2.34 19.16 28.11
N ASN A 495 -1.05 19.33 28.38
CA ASN A 495 -0.38 20.63 28.29
C ASN A 495 0.66 20.63 27.16
N VAL A 496 0.78 21.77 26.47
CA VAL A 496 1.88 22.04 25.56
C VAL A 496 2.46 23.41 25.90
N ILE A 497 3.78 23.48 26.04
CA ILE A 497 4.52 24.72 26.27
C ILE A 497 5.31 25.04 24.99
N LEU A 498 5.11 26.23 24.45
CA LEU A 498 5.88 26.80 23.34
C LEU A 498 6.83 27.87 23.89
N LEU A 499 8.11 27.80 23.53
CA LEU A 499 9.09 28.82 23.89
C LEU A 499 10.13 29.02 22.79
N HIS A 500 10.59 30.26 22.58
CA HIS A 500 11.70 30.54 21.68
C HIS A 500 13.05 30.13 22.28
N THR A 501 14.02 29.77 21.43
CA THR A 501 15.34 29.29 21.89
C THR A 501 16.30 30.40 22.34
N ARG A 502 15.95 31.69 22.14
CA ARG A 502 16.80 32.86 22.41
C ARG A 502 18.15 32.79 21.69
N SER A 503 18.09 32.38 20.42
CA SER A 503 19.23 32.24 19.51
C SER A 503 19.03 33.02 18.21
N GLU A 504 20.03 33.00 17.33
CA GLU A 504 19.80 33.28 15.92
C GLU A 504 18.82 32.24 15.31
N PRO A 505 17.98 32.63 14.33
CA PRO A 505 17.08 31.73 13.63
C PRO A 505 17.79 31.00 12.47
N CYS A 506 17.63 29.69 12.40
CA CYS A 506 18.08 28.88 11.27
C CYS A 506 17.10 28.99 10.07
N ARG A 507 17.60 28.82 8.83
CA ARG A 507 16.79 29.02 7.60
C ARG A 507 16.75 27.81 6.66
N ASP A 508 17.62 26.84 6.88
CA ASP A 508 17.76 25.65 6.03
C ASP A 508 18.00 24.41 6.90
N GLN A 509 17.84 23.22 6.31
CA GLN A 509 17.93 21.98 7.08
C GLN A 509 19.33 21.73 7.67
N SER A 510 20.41 22.22 7.04
CA SER A 510 21.77 22.09 7.56
C SER A 510 21.96 22.98 8.78
N SER A 511 21.64 24.28 8.68
CA SER A 511 21.75 25.21 9.82
C SER A 511 20.83 24.82 10.99
N CYS A 512 19.60 24.37 10.72
CA CYS A 512 18.69 23.88 11.77
C CYS A 512 19.18 22.56 12.40
N THR A 513 19.69 21.62 11.60
CA THR A 513 20.28 20.37 12.13
C THR A 513 21.53 20.65 12.98
N GLN A 514 22.37 21.60 12.56
CA GLN A 514 23.55 22.01 13.32
C GLN A 514 23.16 22.66 14.66
N PHE A 515 22.15 23.53 14.67
CA PHE A 515 21.63 24.12 15.90
C PHE A 515 21.12 23.06 16.90
N VAL A 516 20.30 22.10 16.44
CA VAL A 516 19.77 21.05 17.34
C VAL A 516 20.88 20.14 17.89
N LYS A 517 21.90 19.83 17.08
CA LYS A 517 23.13 19.16 17.54
C LYS A 517 23.87 19.97 18.60
N GLN A 518 24.03 21.28 18.40
CA GLN A 518 24.67 22.16 19.35
C GLN A 518 23.93 22.17 20.69
N VAL A 519 22.61 22.41 20.70
CA VAL A 519 21.82 22.41 21.95
C VAL A 519 21.93 21.08 22.71
N GLN A 520 21.98 19.94 22.01
CA GLN A 520 22.23 18.64 22.63
C GLN A 520 23.67 18.52 23.19
N ASN A 521 24.70 18.96 22.47
CA ASN A 521 26.08 18.95 22.96
C ASN A 521 26.27 19.86 24.19
N ASP A 522 25.73 21.08 24.13
CA ASP A 522 25.85 22.09 25.18
C ASP A 522 25.10 21.66 26.45
N THR A 523 23.91 21.05 26.29
CA THR A 523 23.17 20.44 27.42
C THR A 523 23.97 19.29 28.03
N TRP A 524 24.47 18.37 27.19
CA TRP A 524 25.22 17.19 27.66
C TRP A 524 26.49 17.58 28.41
N THR A 525 27.25 18.54 27.87
CA THR A 525 28.49 19.03 28.48
C THR A 525 28.25 19.76 29.81
N ARG A 526 27.13 20.50 29.92
CA ARG A 526 26.80 21.29 31.12
C ARG A 526 26.11 20.48 32.23
N THR A 527 25.37 19.43 31.91
CA THR A 527 24.50 18.73 32.88
C THR A 527 24.50 17.21 32.81
N GLY A 528 25.20 16.59 31.86
CA GLY A 528 25.12 15.15 31.58
C GLY A 528 23.78 14.68 31.01
N ALA A 529 22.84 15.59 30.73
CA ALA A 529 21.50 15.25 30.28
C ALA A 529 21.29 15.44 28.77
N HIS A 530 20.32 14.72 28.19
CA HIS A 530 19.89 14.96 26.81
C HIS A 530 19.14 16.29 26.65
N ILE A 531 19.13 16.81 25.41
CA ILE A 531 18.39 18.01 24.96
C ILE A 531 17.04 18.17 25.68
N PRO A 532 16.70 19.34 26.25
CA PRO A 532 15.58 19.44 27.19
C PRO A 532 14.20 19.49 26.51
N TYR A 533 14.15 19.84 25.22
CA TYR A 533 12.92 19.94 24.43
C TYR A 533 12.38 18.57 23.99
N ASN A 534 11.05 18.41 23.94
CA ASN A 534 10.44 17.29 23.21
C ASN A 534 10.63 17.45 21.69
N PHE A 535 10.42 18.67 21.19
CA PHE A 535 10.58 19.03 19.78
C PHE A 535 11.18 20.42 19.63
N LEU A 536 11.84 20.69 18.51
CA LEU A 536 12.17 22.06 18.07
C LEU A 536 11.62 22.30 16.66
N ILE A 537 11.27 23.53 16.31
CA ILE A 537 10.78 23.90 14.98
C ILE A 537 11.74 24.92 14.37
N GLY A 538 12.31 24.55 13.21
CA GLY A 538 13.26 25.38 12.46
C GLY A 538 12.60 26.31 11.45
N GLY A 539 13.29 27.40 11.09
CA GLY A 539 12.85 28.30 10.03
C GLY A 539 12.84 27.66 8.63
N ASP A 540 13.44 26.47 8.50
CA ASP A 540 13.32 25.60 7.32
C ASP A 540 11.98 24.86 7.22
N GLY A 541 11.04 25.13 8.14
CA GLY A 541 9.67 24.61 8.12
C GLY A 541 9.54 23.16 8.57
N LYS A 542 10.39 22.69 9.49
CA LYS A 542 10.40 21.30 9.97
C LYS A 542 10.42 21.20 11.49
N THR A 543 9.82 20.13 11.99
CA THR A 543 9.90 19.70 13.38
C THR A 543 11.06 18.74 13.60
N TYR A 544 12.02 19.11 14.43
CA TYR A 544 13.13 18.27 14.88
C TYR A 544 12.76 17.58 16.19
N GLU A 545 12.87 16.25 16.24
CA GLU A 545 12.58 15.46 17.43
C GLU A 545 13.74 15.55 18.43
N GLY A 546 13.50 16.16 19.59
CA GLY A 546 14.43 16.21 20.72
C GLY A 546 14.32 14.95 21.58
N ARG A 547 13.36 14.98 22.52
CA ARG A 547 12.93 13.82 23.32
C ARG A 547 11.70 13.10 22.78
N GLY A 548 11.01 13.67 21.80
CA GLY A 548 9.82 13.10 21.18
C GLY A 548 8.60 13.02 22.12
N TRP A 549 7.56 12.31 21.68
CA TRP A 549 6.28 12.18 22.41
C TRP A 549 6.31 11.25 23.62
N LYS A 550 7.35 10.41 23.77
CA LYS A 550 7.37 9.29 24.72
C LYS A 550 8.12 9.56 26.01
N ALA A 551 8.81 10.69 26.11
CA ALA A 551 9.71 11.01 27.22
C ALA A 551 9.44 12.39 27.79
N GLN A 552 9.74 12.57 29.08
CA GLN A 552 9.53 13.82 29.81
C GLN A 552 10.53 14.89 29.37
N HIS A 553 10.09 16.14 29.35
CA HIS A 553 10.96 17.29 29.07
C HIS A 553 12.10 17.38 30.10
N GLY A 554 13.24 17.93 29.67
CA GLY A 554 14.45 18.04 30.49
C GLY A 554 14.59 19.35 31.26
N PHE A 555 13.60 20.25 31.19
CA PHE A 555 13.65 21.52 31.92
C PHE A 555 13.43 21.27 33.43
N PRO A 556 14.23 21.89 34.32
CA PRO A 556 13.97 21.84 35.75
C PRO A 556 12.82 22.76 36.18
N ASP A 557 12.75 23.94 35.56
CA ASP A 557 11.95 25.07 36.04
C ASP A 557 10.55 25.14 35.39
N LEU A 558 10.28 24.28 34.40
CA LEU A 558 8.96 24.16 33.76
C LEU A 558 8.05 23.16 34.49
N PRO A 559 6.76 23.48 34.69
CA PRO A 559 5.81 22.58 35.32
C PRO A 559 5.46 21.36 34.45
N GLY A 560 4.76 20.39 35.04
CA GLY A 560 4.03 19.37 34.28
C GLY A 560 4.86 18.27 33.61
N ARG A 561 6.04 17.91 34.15
CA ARG A 561 6.93 16.86 33.58
C ARG A 561 6.22 15.58 33.09
N ASN A 562 5.13 15.16 33.74
CA ASN A 562 4.38 13.94 33.41
C ASN A 562 3.23 14.12 32.40
N ASP A 563 2.82 15.37 32.08
CA ASP A 563 1.63 15.70 31.30
C ASP A 563 1.85 16.78 30.21
N THR A 564 3.09 17.21 30.03
CA THR A 564 3.46 18.38 29.22
C THR A 564 4.47 18.04 28.12
N ILE A 565 4.19 18.49 26.89
CA ILE A 565 5.14 18.50 25.76
C ILE A 565 5.74 19.91 25.63
N VAL A 566 7.08 20.02 25.61
CA VAL A 566 7.79 21.30 25.44
C VAL A 566 8.37 21.41 24.03
N VAL A 567 8.01 22.49 23.32
CA VAL A 567 8.37 22.74 21.91
C VAL A 567 9.16 24.04 21.78
N GLY A 568 10.38 23.96 21.25
CA GLY A 568 11.27 25.10 21.03
C GLY A 568 11.13 25.72 19.64
N ILE A 569 10.90 27.02 19.53
CA ILE A 569 10.91 27.74 18.23
C ILE A 569 12.31 28.31 18.01
N ILE A 570 13.04 27.86 16.98
CA ILE A 570 14.47 28.16 16.81
C ILE A 570 14.67 29.61 16.34
N GLY A 571 14.99 30.51 17.26
CA GLY A 571 15.28 31.92 17.03
C GLY A 571 14.99 32.81 18.23
N THR A 572 14.95 34.12 17.99
CA THR A 572 14.55 35.15 18.96
C THR A 572 13.42 35.98 18.36
N TYR A 573 12.31 36.08 19.09
CA TYR A 573 11.03 36.58 18.56
C TYR A 573 10.37 37.59 19.50
N SER A 574 11.18 38.48 20.07
CA SER A 574 10.72 39.61 20.87
C SER A 574 10.09 40.67 19.96
N ASP A 575 10.88 41.23 19.04
CA ASP A 575 10.48 42.33 18.16
C ASP A 575 10.06 41.89 16.74
N ARG A 576 10.35 40.64 16.37
CA ARG A 576 10.03 40.05 15.06
C ARG A 576 9.18 38.77 15.21
N HIS A 577 8.16 38.62 14.38
CA HIS A 577 7.35 37.40 14.31
C HIS A 577 8.12 36.23 13.67
N PRO A 578 7.82 34.97 14.04
CA PRO A 578 8.29 33.79 13.30
C PRO A 578 7.82 33.80 11.84
N ASP A 579 8.64 33.25 10.94
CA ASP A 579 8.24 33.11 9.55
C ASP A 579 7.03 32.17 9.43
N ALA A 580 6.06 32.50 8.57
CA ALA A 580 4.73 31.86 8.57
C ALA A 580 4.74 30.32 8.43
N VAL A 581 5.81 29.75 7.85
CA VAL A 581 6.04 28.30 7.76
C VAL A 581 6.19 27.66 9.14
N MET A 582 6.85 28.32 10.10
CA MET A 582 7.04 27.82 11.46
C MET A 582 5.72 27.75 12.22
N TYR A 583 4.86 28.75 12.06
CA TYR A 583 3.52 28.79 12.65
C TYR A 583 2.57 27.77 12.02
N ALA A 584 2.71 27.49 10.72
CA ALA A 584 2.02 26.39 10.06
C ALA A 584 2.48 25.02 10.60
N GLU A 585 3.79 24.82 10.80
CA GLU A 585 4.36 23.58 11.35
C GLU A 585 4.01 23.40 12.85
N VAL A 586 3.88 24.47 13.65
CA VAL A 586 3.28 24.38 15.01
C VAL A 586 1.87 23.79 14.96
N LYS A 587 1.02 24.27 14.03
CA LYS A 587 -0.35 23.74 13.85
C LYS A 587 -0.33 22.28 13.36
N ALA A 588 0.63 21.93 12.49
CA ALA A 588 0.81 20.57 12.00
C ALA A 588 1.26 19.60 13.11
N LEU A 589 2.25 19.98 13.92
CA LEU A 589 2.72 19.20 15.07
C LEU A 589 1.63 18.95 16.12
N LEU A 590 0.87 20.00 16.49
CA LEU A 590 -0.25 19.86 17.43
C LEU A 590 -1.33 18.91 16.88
N THR A 591 -1.68 19.06 15.60
CA THR A 591 -2.65 18.21 14.90
C THR A 591 -2.20 16.75 14.83
N GLU A 592 -0.93 16.50 14.48
CA GLU A 592 -0.35 15.17 14.40
C GLU A 592 -0.23 14.52 15.78
N SER A 593 0.10 15.30 16.83
CA SER A 593 0.18 14.81 18.21
C SER A 593 -1.17 14.28 18.70
N ILE A 594 -2.26 14.97 18.37
CA ILE A 594 -3.63 14.50 18.63
C ILE A 594 -3.95 13.28 17.77
N ARG A 595 -3.64 13.30 16.47
CA ARG A 595 -3.89 12.17 15.54
C ARG A 595 -3.14 10.88 15.91
N ARG A 596 -2.01 11.01 16.61
CA ARG A 596 -1.19 9.88 17.14
C ARG A 596 -1.57 9.47 18.56
N PHE A 597 -2.55 10.11 19.21
CA PHE A 597 -2.94 9.90 20.60
C PHE A 597 -1.79 10.11 21.62
N TYR A 598 -0.94 11.11 21.36
CA TYR A 598 0.08 11.60 22.31
C TYR A 598 -0.26 12.98 22.91
N LEU A 599 -1.36 13.59 22.49
CA LEU A 599 -1.90 14.84 23.04
C LEU A 599 -3.43 14.74 23.06
N LEU A 600 -4.06 15.08 24.18
CA LEU A 600 -5.52 15.03 24.31
C LEU A 600 -6.18 16.18 23.51
N PRO A 601 -7.33 15.96 22.82
CA PRO A 601 -8.00 17.02 22.05
C PRO A 601 -8.40 18.25 22.87
N GLY A 602 -8.56 18.12 24.18
CA GLY A 602 -8.87 19.21 25.12
C GLY A 602 -7.65 19.99 25.63
N TYR A 603 -6.50 19.90 24.96
CA TYR A 603 -5.22 20.44 25.45
C TYR A 603 -5.23 21.95 25.75
N LYS A 604 -4.25 22.35 26.56
CA LYS A 604 -3.92 23.71 26.96
C LYS A 604 -2.57 24.10 26.37
N LEU A 605 -2.47 25.31 25.80
CA LEU A 605 -1.27 25.82 25.18
C LEU A 605 -0.76 27.05 25.94
N TYR A 606 0.53 27.04 26.29
CA TYR A 606 1.19 28.08 27.09
C TYR A 606 2.45 28.61 26.40
N GLY A 607 2.77 29.88 26.66
CA GLY A 607 4.09 30.46 26.37
C GLY A 607 5.00 30.47 27.61
N VAL A 608 6.28 30.80 27.43
CA VAL A 608 7.24 31.02 28.54
C VAL A 608 7.93 32.37 28.39
N VAL A 609 7.93 33.16 29.46
CA VAL A 609 8.71 34.40 29.55
C VAL A 609 9.71 34.34 30.70
N ASN A 610 10.87 34.95 30.49
CA ASN A 610 11.90 35.16 31.50
C ASN A 610 11.45 36.21 32.52
N GLY A 611 11.42 35.85 33.80
CA GLY A 611 10.99 36.72 34.90
C GLY A 611 11.80 38.00 35.10
N SER A 612 12.98 38.10 34.49
CA SER A 612 13.79 39.33 34.48
C SER A 612 13.28 40.39 33.51
N GLN A 613 12.62 40.01 32.40
CA GLN A 613 12.10 40.93 31.37
C GLN A 613 10.82 40.38 30.69
N PRO A 614 9.73 40.10 31.45
CA PRO A 614 8.59 39.34 30.95
C PRO A 614 7.75 40.06 29.88
N GLU A 615 7.85 41.39 29.75
CA GLU A 615 7.09 42.18 28.78
C GLU A 615 7.67 42.16 27.35
N ASN A 616 8.93 41.75 27.19
CA ASN A 616 9.62 41.77 25.90
C ASN A 616 10.00 40.36 25.39
N ASP A 617 10.32 39.44 26.30
CA ASP A 617 10.80 38.11 25.97
C ASP A 617 9.79 37.30 25.12
N GLY A 618 10.06 37.13 23.83
CA GLY A 618 9.19 36.39 22.90
C GLY A 618 7.87 37.09 22.55
N LYS A 619 7.75 38.41 22.82
CA LYS A 619 6.52 39.21 22.64
C LYS A 619 5.84 39.02 21.28
N ALA A 620 6.56 39.12 20.16
CA ALA A 620 6.01 38.93 18.81
C ALA A 620 5.65 37.46 18.48
N LEU A 621 6.29 36.47 19.09
CA LEU A 621 5.84 35.07 19.03
C LEU A 621 4.50 34.90 19.77
N TYR A 622 4.38 35.41 20.99
CA TYR A 622 3.17 35.21 21.81
C TYR A 622 1.96 36.02 21.29
N ALA A 623 2.20 37.14 20.62
CA ALA A 623 1.19 37.90 19.89
C ALA A 623 0.50 37.09 18.76
N GLU A 624 1.17 36.09 18.18
CA GLU A 624 0.60 35.17 17.18
C GLU A 624 0.00 33.90 17.80
N LEU A 625 0.64 33.37 18.87
CA LEU A 625 0.19 32.15 19.54
C LEU A 625 -1.12 32.35 20.33
N GLN A 626 -1.40 33.57 20.82
CA GLN A 626 -2.67 33.89 21.50
C GLN A 626 -3.93 33.67 20.63
N HIS A 627 -3.79 33.72 19.30
CA HIS A 627 -4.90 33.47 18.37
C HIS A 627 -5.21 31.97 18.16
N LEU A 628 -4.46 31.06 18.81
CA LEU A 628 -4.72 29.63 18.78
C LEU A 628 -5.82 29.26 19.79
N LYS A 629 -6.84 28.52 19.35
CA LYS A 629 -8.04 28.10 20.12
C LYS A 629 -7.77 27.50 21.53
N HIS A 630 -6.57 26.97 21.76
CA HIS A 630 -6.18 26.28 22.99
C HIS A 630 -5.28 27.11 23.91
N TRP A 631 -4.97 28.36 23.55
CA TRP A 631 -4.13 29.26 24.35
C TRP A 631 -4.69 29.52 25.75
N ARG A 632 -3.79 29.54 26.74
CA ARG A 632 -4.11 29.76 28.17
C ARG A 632 -3.25 30.82 28.85
N GLY A 633 -2.28 31.41 28.16
CA GLY A 633 -1.43 32.49 28.68
C GLY A 633 0.05 32.13 28.76
N LEU A 634 0.78 32.92 29.55
CA LEU A 634 2.23 32.82 29.71
C LEU A 634 2.58 32.24 31.10
N ILE A 635 3.60 31.40 31.13
CA ILE A 635 4.26 30.93 32.35
C ILE A 635 5.48 31.83 32.55
N ASN A 636 5.63 32.39 33.75
CA ASN A 636 6.79 33.18 34.13
C ASN A 636 7.83 32.26 34.81
N VAL A 637 9.10 32.36 34.41
CA VAL A 637 10.19 31.45 34.80
C VAL A 637 11.49 32.23 35.02
#